data_AF-A0AAV6SF11-F1
#
_entry.id   AF-A0AAV6SF11-F1
#
_cell.length_a   1.000
_cell.length_b   1.000
_cell.length_c   1.000
_cell.angle_alpha   90.00
_cell.angle_beta   90.00
_cell.angle_gamma   90.00
#
_symmetry.space_group_name_H-M   'P 1'
#
loop_
_entity.id
_entity.type
_entity.pdbx_description
1 polymer ?
#
loop_
_entity_poly.entity_id
_entity_poly.type
_entity_poly.pdbx_seq_one_letter_code
_entity_poly.pdbx_strand_id
1 'polypeptide(L)'
;MRPNIQDSKHRSSHTTEQEFGGTLGAICIPIFLPLTVLLLITLCQSPDASVLQWPPLLPSSERLWDPLAPMLVLGWMALHAVLYLLPFGKVSEGLVLRDGTRLKYPINGFYGLCITGVLLMLFVWLGAPLGFLFELLLPLAMCATALSFLLAVYLYVRSFWAPPHALALGGNTGNPLYDFYIGRELNPRIGNFDLKYFCELRPGLIGWVVINLGMLMKEVELRGSPSLAMIMVNSFQLLYVTDALWNEEAVLTTMDIVHDGFGFMLTFGDLGWVPFTYGLQAIFLVMHPQHISPLKAAAIITLNGVGYYIFRKSNSQKNQFRRDPTHPSVARLETIATSTGKRLLVSGWWGFVRHPNYLGDMAMALAWSLPCGFSHLLPYFYVIYFTILLIHREARDERQCRGKYGLAWDTYCRRVPYRIFPYIY
;
A
#
# COMPACT_ATOMS: atom_id res chain seq x y z
N MET A 1 -52.35 -19.87 -22.71
CA MET A 1 -51.09 -20.23 -22.02
C MET A 1 -49.92 -19.72 -22.84
N ARG A 2 -49.36 -18.57 -22.46
CA ARG A 2 -48.11 -18.04 -23.04
C ARG A 2 -46.97 -18.37 -22.08
N PRO A 3 -45.86 -18.98 -22.53
CA PRO A 3 -44.75 -19.29 -21.64
C PRO A 3 -43.98 -18.02 -21.27
N ASN A 4 -43.64 -17.92 -19.99
CA ASN A 4 -42.86 -16.84 -19.39
C ASN A 4 -41.45 -16.80 -19.98
N ILE A 5 -41.11 -15.72 -20.68
CA ILE A 5 -39.76 -15.38 -21.12
C ILE A 5 -39.14 -14.56 -20.00
N GLN A 6 -38.63 -15.20 -18.94
CA GLN A 6 -37.91 -14.46 -17.89
C GLN A 6 -36.77 -15.23 -17.18
N ASP A 7 -36.29 -16.34 -17.74
CA ASP A 7 -35.18 -17.12 -17.16
C ASP A 7 -33.87 -17.08 -17.96
N SER A 8 -33.61 -16.01 -18.72
CA SER A 8 -32.30 -15.86 -19.38
C SER A 8 -31.80 -14.41 -19.38
N LYS A 9 -31.11 -13.99 -18.31
CA LYS A 9 -30.09 -12.91 -18.31
C LYS A 9 -29.48 -12.69 -16.92
N HIS A 10 -28.64 -13.62 -16.48
CA HIS A 10 -27.52 -13.31 -15.57
C HIS A 10 -26.41 -14.35 -15.72
N ARG A 11 -25.98 -14.62 -16.96
CA ARG A 11 -24.60 -15.11 -17.16
C ARG A 11 -23.70 -13.92 -16.84
N SER A 12 -22.88 -14.03 -15.80
CA SER A 12 -21.81 -13.06 -15.57
C SER A 12 -20.97 -13.00 -16.84
N SER A 13 -21.01 -11.89 -17.56
CA SER A 13 -20.15 -11.69 -18.71
C SER A 13 -18.70 -11.75 -18.21
N HIS A 14 -17.93 -12.72 -18.71
CA HIS A 14 -16.49 -12.73 -18.50
C HIS A 14 -15.93 -11.40 -18.99
N THR A 15 -15.19 -10.72 -18.13
CA THR A 15 -14.45 -9.52 -18.48
C THR A 15 -13.28 -9.90 -19.37
N THR A 16 -13.15 -9.20 -20.48
CA THR A 16 -12.08 -9.41 -21.47
C THR A 16 -10.88 -8.49 -21.28
N GLU A 17 -11.02 -7.42 -20.48
CA GLU A 17 -9.93 -6.48 -20.22
C GLU A 17 -9.02 -7.03 -19.12
N GLN A 18 -7.78 -7.35 -19.51
CA GLN A 18 -6.73 -7.82 -18.61
C GLN A 18 -5.72 -6.70 -18.33
N GLU A 19 -5.34 -6.53 -17.07
CA GLU A 19 -4.33 -5.58 -16.61
C GLU A 19 -3.00 -6.30 -16.34
N PHE A 20 -1.94 -5.55 -15.99
CA PHE A 20 -0.63 -6.11 -15.60
C PHE A 20 0.00 -7.06 -16.63
N GLY A 21 -0.20 -6.83 -17.93
CA GLY A 21 0.34 -7.71 -18.99
C GLY A 21 -0.43 -9.03 -19.15
N GLY A 22 -1.63 -9.13 -18.59
CA GLY A 22 -2.51 -10.28 -18.72
C GLY A 22 -1.91 -11.57 -18.19
N THR A 23 -2.15 -12.67 -18.88
CA THR A 23 -1.70 -14.00 -18.44
C THR A 23 -0.17 -14.10 -18.29
N LEU A 24 0.59 -13.48 -19.19
CA LEU A 24 2.06 -13.49 -19.09
C LEU A 24 2.53 -12.79 -17.82
N GLY A 25 1.98 -11.62 -17.52
CA GLY A 25 2.27 -10.93 -16.26
C GLY A 25 1.84 -11.74 -15.04
N ALA A 26 0.65 -12.35 -15.07
CA ALA A 26 0.18 -13.21 -13.99
C ALA A 26 1.06 -14.44 -13.72
N ILE A 27 1.90 -14.86 -14.67
CA ILE A 27 2.89 -15.94 -14.49
C ILE A 27 4.23 -15.38 -14.02
N CYS A 28 4.72 -14.33 -14.68
CA CYS A 28 6.05 -13.80 -14.43
C CYS A 28 6.12 -13.04 -13.10
N ILE A 29 5.13 -12.20 -12.80
CA ILE A 29 5.14 -11.31 -11.64
C ILE A 29 5.23 -12.09 -10.31
N PRO A 30 4.47 -13.18 -10.09
CA PRO A 30 4.61 -13.99 -8.87
C PRO A 30 5.97 -14.63 -8.65
N ILE A 31 6.78 -14.79 -9.71
CA ILE A 31 8.13 -15.34 -9.62
C ILE A 31 9.14 -14.21 -9.40
N PHE A 32 9.08 -13.16 -10.23
CA PHE A 32 10.10 -12.10 -10.22
C PHE A 32 9.96 -11.13 -9.06
N LEU A 33 8.75 -10.83 -8.57
CA LEU A 33 8.58 -9.89 -7.45
C LEU A 33 9.21 -10.41 -6.15
N PRO A 34 8.96 -11.65 -5.69
CA PRO A 34 9.66 -12.18 -4.52
C PRO A 34 11.19 -12.18 -4.67
N LEU A 35 11.69 -12.59 -5.84
CA LEU A 35 13.12 -12.56 -6.13
C LEU A 35 13.70 -11.14 -6.06
N THR A 36 12.92 -10.15 -6.52
CA THR A 36 13.30 -8.73 -6.44
C THR A 36 13.41 -8.27 -4.99
N VAL A 37 12.46 -8.63 -4.12
CA VAL A 37 12.53 -8.31 -2.69
C VAL A 37 13.80 -8.88 -2.06
N LEU A 38 14.07 -10.17 -2.28
CA LEU A 38 15.26 -10.84 -1.74
C LEU A 38 16.55 -10.20 -2.26
N LEU A 39 16.61 -9.86 -3.55
CA LEU A 39 17.74 -9.18 -4.16
C LEU A 39 17.96 -7.80 -3.54
N LEU A 40 16.92 -6.99 -3.40
CA LEU A 40 17.03 -5.63 -2.84
C LEU A 40 17.53 -5.65 -1.39
N ILE A 41 17.01 -6.55 -0.56
CA ILE A 41 17.50 -6.73 0.83
C ILE A 41 18.98 -7.16 0.80
N THR A 42 19.32 -8.14 -0.04
CA THR A 42 20.69 -8.66 -0.14
C THR A 42 21.68 -7.57 -0.56
N LEU A 43 21.30 -6.73 -1.54
CA LEU A 43 22.10 -5.60 -1.99
C LEU A 43 22.24 -4.54 -0.89
N CYS A 44 21.18 -4.20 -0.15
CA CYS A 44 21.26 -3.26 0.97
C CYS A 44 22.18 -3.73 2.09
N GLN A 45 22.29 -5.05 2.29
CA GLN A 45 23.15 -5.66 3.30
C GLN A 45 24.59 -5.89 2.80
N SER A 46 24.84 -5.71 1.50
CA SER A 46 26.16 -5.88 0.91
C SER A 46 27.03 -4.64 1.13
N PRO A 47 28.35 -4.78 1.30
CA PRO A 47 29.25 -3.62 1.49
C PRO A 47 29.28 -2.65 0.30
N ASP A 48 28.99 -3.12 -0.92
CA ASP A 48 29.07 -2.30 -2.14
C ASP A 48 27.74 -1.64 -2.51
N ALA A 49 26.59 -2.18 -2.08
CA ALA A 49 25.23 -1.76 -2.45
C ALA A 49 25.05 -1.39 -3.94
N SER A 50 25.78 -2.07 -4.83
CA SER A 50 25.80 -1.77 -6.25
C SER A 50 24.68 -2.48 -6.99
N VAL A 51 23.79 -1.70 -7.61
CA VAL A 51 22.70 -2.22 -8.46
C VAL A 51 23.20 -2.70 -9.84
N LEU A 52 24.44 -2.39 -10.20
CA LEU A 52 25.04 -2.74 -11.49
C LEU A 52 25.93 -3.99 -11.42
N GLN A 53 26.01 -4.63 -10.26
CA GLN A 53 26.82 -5.84 -10.09
C GLN A 53 26.23 -7.01 -10.90
N TRP A 54 27.05 -7.60 -11.76
CA TRP A 54 26.70 -8.80 -12.54
C TRP A 54 27.78 -9.89 -12.36
N PRO A 55 27.42 -11.13 -12.01
CA PRO A 55 26.07 -11.62 -11.73
C PRO A 55 25.46 -11.00 -10.45
N PRO A 56 24.12 -10.93 -10.33
CA PRO A 56 23.48 -10.37 -9.15
C PRO A 56 23.86 -11.19 -7.91
N LEU A 57 24.08 -10.51 -6.79
CA LEU A 57 24.40 -11.17 -5.53
C LEU A 57 23.17 -11.93 -5.03
N LEU A 58 23.23 -13.26 -5.08
CA LEU A 58 22.19 -14.13 -4.54
C LEU A 58 22.52 -14.48 -3.09
N PRO A 59 21.53 -14.47 -2.18
CA PRO A 59 21.73 -14.92 -0.81
C PRO A 59 22.03 -16.43 -0.78
N SER A 60 22.93 -16.86 0.10
CA SER A 60 23.15 -18.29 0.36
C SER A 60 21.89 -18.91 0.96
N SER A 61 21.69 -20.21 0.73
CA SER A 61 20.53 -20.96 1.25
C SER A 61 20.39 -20.87 2.77
N GLU A 62 21.50 -20.80 3.49
CA GLU A 62 21.54 -20.64 4.95
C GLU A 62 20.96 -19.30 5.41
N ARG A 63 21.11 -18.24 4.61
CA ARG A 63 20.56 -16.91 4.93
C ARG A 63 19.07 -16.78 4.59
N LEU A 64 18.49 -17.73 3.87
CA LEU A 64 17.08 -17.71 3.48
C LEU A 64 16.17 -18.38 4.51
N TRP A 65 16.72 -19.09 5.48
CA TRP A 65 15.95 -19.87 6.44
C TRP A 65 16.44 -19.69 7.86
N ASP A 66 15.51 -19.41 8.76
CA ASP A 66 15.72 -19.42 10.19
C ASP A 66 14.44 -19.96 10.86
N PRO A 67 14.51 -20.91 11.80
CA PRO A 67 13.34 -21.50 12.44
C PRO A 67 12.50 -20.49 13.27
N LEU A 68 13.08 -19.37 13.69
CA LEU A 68 12.37 -18.31 14.41
C LEU A 68 11.48 -17.48 13.45
N ALA A 69 11.88 -17.32 12.18
CA ALA A 69 11.15 -16.52 11.21
C ALA A 69 9.68 -16.92 11.02
N PRO A 70 9.31 -18.21 10.80
CA PRO A 70 7.91 -18.59 10.68
C PRO A 70 7.12 -18.35 11.98
N MET A 71 7.75 -18.53 13.14
CA MET A 71 7.11 -18.26 14.44
C MET A 71 6.80 -16.77 14.61
N LEU A 72 7.73 -15.89 14.21
CA LEU A 72 7.53 -14.45 14.24
C LEU A 72 6.44 -14.00 13.28
N VAL A 73 6.45 -14.49 12.03
CA VAL A 73 5.43 -14.12 11.04
C VAL A 73 4.04 -14.61 11.47
N LEU A 74 3.90 -15.86 11.92
CA LEU A 74 2.62 -16.38 12.38
C LEU A 74 2.14 -15.69 13.67
N GLY A 75 3.05 -15.44 14.62
CA GLY A 75 2.76 -14.68 15.83
C GLY A 75 2.33 -13.24 15.53
N TRP A 76 2.97 -12.59 14.56
CA TRP A 76 2.62 -11.25 14.09
C TRP A 76 1.22 -11.20 13.48
N MET A 77 0.91 -12.16 12.61
CA MET A 77 -0.42 -12.29 12.01
C MET A 77 -1.49 -12.55 13.08
N ALA A 78 -1.22 -13.44 14.04
CA ALA A 78 -2.13 -13.73 15.14
C ALA A 78 -2.36 -12.50 16.04
N LEU A 79 -1.29 -11.78 16.40
CA LEU A 79 -1.38 -10.54 17.18
C LEU A 79 -2.30 -9.54 16.49
N HIS A 80 -2.06 -9.26 15.21
CA HIS A 80 -2.88 -8.30 14.47
C HIS A 80 -4.32 -8.79 14.26
N ALA A 81 -4.54 -10.09 14.10
CA ALA A 81 -5.88 -10.65 14.01
C ALA A 81 -6.65 -10.44 15.34
N VAL A 82 -5.98 -10.64 16.48
CA VAL A 82 -6.56 -10.33 17.80
C VAL A 82 -6.87 -8.83 17.90
N LEU A 83 -5.92 -7.96 17.57
CA LEU A 83 -6.11 -6.50 17.61
C LEU A 83 -7.25 -6.03 16.69
N TYR A 84 -7.46 -6.69 15.55
CA TYR A 84 -8.59 -6.43 14.65
C TYR A 84 -9.94 -6.72 15.30
N LEU A 85 -10.03 -7.84 16.02
CA LEU A 85 -11.27 -8.30 16.63
C LEU A 85 -11.60 -7.59 17.94
N LEU A 86 -10.65 -6.85 18.52
CA LEU A 86 -10.92 -6.05 19.72
C LEU A 86 -12.00 -5.00 19.44
N PRO A 87 -12.99 -4.84 20.34
CA PRO A 87 -14.11 -3.91 20.16
C PRO A 87 -13.71 -2.45 20.45
N PHE A 88 -12.57 -2.03 19.92
CA PHE A 88 -12.09 -0.65 19.98
C PHE A 88 -12.44 0.10 18.70
N GLY A 89 -12.55 1.42 18.82
CA GLY A 89 -12.84 2.29 17.68
C GLY A 89 -14.28 2.24 17.21
N LYS A 90 -14.57 3.04 16.17
CA LYS A 90 -15.89 3.09 15.54
C LYS A 90 -16.01 2.02 14.47
N VAL A 91 -17.23 1.60 14.18
CA VAL A 91 -17.53 0.77 13.00
C VAL A 91 -18.00 1.69 11.88
N SER A 92 -17.36 1.63 10.72
CA SER A 92 -17.75 2.41 9.54
C SER A 92 -18.27 1.50 8.44
N GLU A 93 -19.14 2.04 7.59
CA GLU A 93 -19.71 1.32 6.45
C GLU A 93 -18.90 1.57 5.19
N GLY A 94 -18.64 0.51 4.44
CA GLY A 94 -18.04 0.60 3.11
C GLY A 94 -19.02 1.15 2.06
N LEU A 95 -18.56 1.12 0.80
CA LEU A 95 -19.42 1.47 -0.33
C LEU A 95 -20.51 0.41 -0.55
N VAL A 96 -21.57 0.84 -1.24
CA VAL A 96 -22.67 -0.03 -1.67
C VAL A 96 -22.12 -1.03 -2.68
N LEU A 97 -22.28 -2.31 -2.39
CA LEU A 97 -21.93 -3.42 -3.26
C LEU A 97 -23.00 -3.62 -4.36
N ARG A 98 -22.73 -4.50 -5.33
CA ARG A 98 -23.65 -4.74 -6.46
C ARG A 98 -24.99 -5.33 -6.05
N ASP A 99 -25.03 -6.02 -4.92
CA ASP A 99 -26.24 -6.57 -4.32
C ASP A 99 -27.02 -5.53 -3.49
N GLY A 100 -26.54 -4.28 -3.42
CA GLY A 100 -27.15 -3.20 -2.64
C GLY A 100 -26.76 -3.19 -1.16
N THR A 101 -25.99 -4.18 -0.68
CA THR A 101 -25.57 -4.26 0.71
C THR A 101 -24.38 -3.36 1.00
N ARG A 102 -24.12 -3.11 2.29
CA ARG A 102 -22.93 -2.42 2.79
C ARG A 102 -22.22 -3.28 3.81
N LEU A 103 -20.91 -3.44 3.63
CA LEU A 103 -20.07 -4.13 4.58
C LEU A 103 -19.64 -3.21 5.73
N LYS A 104 -19.54 -3.76 6.93
CA LYS A 104 -19.09 -3.05 8.13
C LYS A 104 -17.63 -3.38 8.43
N TYR A 105 -16.88 -2.36 8.86
CA TYR A 105 -15.44 -2.42 9.12
C TYR A 105 -15.10 -1.77 10.46
N PRO A 106 -14.35 -2.45 11.35
CA PRO A 106 -13.84 -1.84 12.57
C PRO A 106 -12.68 -0.89 12.24
N ILE A 107 -12.81 0.37 12.64
CA ILE A 107 -11.77 1.40 12.45
C ILE A 107 -10.96 1.49 13.74
N ASN A 108 -10.01 0.56 13.88
CA ASN A 108 -9.16 0.44 15.06
C ASN A 108 -7.66 0.23 14.75
N GLY A 109 -7.25 0.45 13.51
CA GLY A 109 -5.87 0.31 13.07
C GLY A 109 -4.90 1.21 13.83
N PHE A 110 -5.29 2.46 14.12
CA PHE A 110 -4.46 3.37 14.93
C PHE A 110 -4.25 2.86 16.36
N TYR A 111 -5.30 2.33 17.01
CA TYR A 111 -5.15 1.68 18.31
C TYR A 111 -4.24 0.45 18.23
N GLY A 112 -4.34 -0.32 17.14
CA GLY A 112 -3.42 -1.42 16.84
C GLY A 112 -1.97 -0.97 16.81
N LEU A 113 -1.66 0.14 16.12
CA LEU A 113 -0.31 0.73 16.11
C LEU A 113 0.15 1.15 17.51
N CYS A 114 -0.70 1.85 18.28
CA CYS A 114 -0.35 2.28 19.63
C CYS A 114 -0.06 1.10 20.57
N ILE A 115 -0.91 0.06 20.55
CA ILE A 115 -0.74 -1.14 21.37
C ILE A 115 0.55 -1.86 20.97
N THR A 116 0.80 -2.05 19.67
CA THR A 116 2.07 -2.60 19.18
C THR A 116 3.27 -1.77 19.65
N GLY A 117 3.19 -0.44 19.59
CA GLY A 117 4.24 0.45 20.09
C GLY A 117 4.52 0.27 21.59
N VAL A 118 3.48 0.16 22.41
CA VAL A 118 3.61 -0.12 23.85
C VAL A 118 4.27 -1.48 24.10
N LEU A 119 3.87 -2.51 23.36
CA LEU A 119 4.48 -3.85 23.46
C LEU A 119 5.97 -3.82 23.08
N LEU A 120 6.34 -3.09 22.03
CA LEU A 120 7.74 -2.95 21.61
C LEU A 120 8.56 -2.17 22.65
N MET A 121 8.03 -1.08 23.20
CA MET A 121 8.69 -0.35 24.29
C MET A 121 8.90 -1.24 25.52
N LEU A 122 7.92 -2.06 25.87
CA LEU A 122 8.03 -3.05 26.95
C LEU A 122 9.14 -4.06 26.65
N PHE A 123 9.21 -4.60 25.43
CA PHE A 123 10.27 -5.53 25.04
C PHE A 123 11.67 -4.89 25.11
N VAL A 124 11.82 -3.64 24.65
CA VAL A 124 13.09 -2.90 24.78
C VAL A 124 13.44 -2.69 26.26
N TRP A 125 12.46 -2.31 27.09
CA TRP A 125 12.67 -2.12 28.53
C TRP A 125 13.08 -3.41 29.25
N LEU A 126 12.56 -4.57 28.81
CA LEU A 126 12.94 -5.90 29.28
C LEU A 126 14.28 -6.39 28.69
N GLY A 127 14.95 -5.60 27.84
CA GLY A 127 16.25 -5.93 27.26
C GLY A 127 16.20 -6.83 26.03
N ALA A 128 15.06 -6.91 25.32
CA ALA A 128 14.96 -7.67 24.08
C ALA A 128 15.80 -7.02 22.96
N PRO A 129 16.68 -7.78 22.26
CA PRO A 129 17.62 -7.22 21.29
C PRO A 129 16.98 -6.97 19.92
N LEU A 130 16.05 -6.02 19.79
CA LEU A 130 15.29 -5.79 18.54
C LEU A 130 16.15 -5.60 17.28
N GLY A 131 17.44 -5.30 17.39
CA GLY A 131 18.37 -5.27 16.27
C GLY A 131 18.52 -6.59 15.53
N PHE A 132 18.22 -7.75 16.16
CA PHE A 132 18.27 -9.08 15.52
C PHE A 132 17.36 -9.20 14.28
N LEU A 133 16.36 -8.32 14.15
CA LEU A 133 15.48 -8.29 12.99
C LEU A 133 16.25 -8.03 11.70
N PHE A 134 17.41 -7.35 11.76
CA PHE A 134 18.28 -7.12 10.60
C PHE A 134 18.80 -8.44 10.00
N GLU A 135 19.23 -9.37 10.85
CA GLU A 135 19.70 -10.69 10.44
C GLU A 135 18.56 -11.55 9.88
N LEU A 136 17.35 -11.39 10.41
CA LEU A 136 16.18 -12.15 10.00
C LEU A 136 15.41 -11.57 8.81
N LEU A 137 15.82 -10.46 8.21
CA LEU A 137 15.09 -9.83 7.09
C LEU A 137 14.82 -10.79 5.93
N LEU A 138 15.83 -11.56 5.50
CA LEU A 138 15.69 -12.51 4.40
C LEU A 138 14.79 -13.70 4.76
N PRO A 139 14.97 -14.39 5.91
CA PRO A 139 14.04 -15.41 6.36
C PRO A 139 12.61 -14.91 6.53
N LEU A 140 12.42 -13.71 7.08
CA LEU A 140 11.09 -13.09 7.25
C LEU A 140 10.43 -12.79 5.91
N ALA A 141 11.17 -12.25 4.93
CA ALA A 141 10.66 -12.00 3.58
C ALA A 141 10.29 -13.31 2.86
N MET A 142 11.07 -14.38 3.05
CA MET A 142 10.75 -15.72 2.54
C MET A 142 9.47 -16.27 3.18
N CYS A 143 9.33 -16.18 4.50
CA CYS A 143 8.12 -16.62 5.20
C CYS A 143 6.89 -15.80 4.80
N ALA A 144 7.01 -14.48 4.64
CA ALA A 144 5.94 -13.61 4.17
C ALA A 144 5.53 -13.94 2.72
N THR A 145 6.50 -14.26 1.87
CA THR A 145 6.25 -14.73 0.49
C THR A 145 5.48 -16.04 0.51
N ALA A 146 5.94 -17.04 1.28
CA ALA A 146 5.27 -18.32 1.40
C ALA A 146 3.84 -18.17 1.95
N LEU A 147 3.66 -17.35 2.98
CA LEU A 147 2.35 -17.03 3.53
C LEU A 147 1.42 -16.37 2.49
N SER A 148 1.95 -15.45 1.68
CA SER A 148 1.19 -14.78 0.61
C SER A 148 0.72 -15.76 -0.46
N PHE A 149 1.56 -16.73 -0.84
CA PHE A 149 1.18 -17.83 -1.73
C PHE A 149 0.11 -18.73 -1.11
N LEU A 150 0.30 -19.17 0.14
CA LEU A 150 -0.66 -20.02 0.83
C LEU A 150 -2.02 -19.33 0.97
N LEU A 151 -2.02 -18.04 1.32
CA LEU A 151 -3.23 -17.24 1.43
C LEU A 151 -3.89 -17.06 0.05
N ALA A 152 -3.13 -16.78 -1.00
CA ALA A 152 -3.68 -16.67 -2.36
C ALA A 152 -4.30 -17.99 -2.84
N VAL A 153 -3.66 -19.13 -2.55
CA VAL A 153 -4.22 -20.46 -2.85
C VAL A 153 -5.54 -20.68 -2.10
N TYR A 154 -5.56 -20.38 -0.80
CA TYR A 154 -6.78 -20.46 0.01
C TYR A 154 -7.90 -19.59 -0.58
N LEU A 155 -7.61 -18.33 -0.91
CA LEU A 155 -8.57 -17.38 -1.47
C LEU A 155 -9.11 -17.84 -2.84
N TYR A 156 -8.22 -18.32 -3.71
CA TYR A 156 -8.60 -18.83 -5.02
C TYR A 156 -9.51 -20.05 -4.90
N VAL A 157 -9.14 -21.04 -4.07
CA VAL A 157 -9.94 -22.24 -3.83
C VAL A 157 -11.30 -21.86 -3.24
N ARG A 158 -11.30 -21.07 -2.15
CA ARG A 158 -12.53 -20.60 -1.49
C ARG A 158 -13.48 -19.88 -2.45
N SER A 159 -12.96 -19.13 -3.41
CA SER A 159 -13.78 -18.33 -4.33
C SER A 159 -14.76 -19.14 -5.18
N PHE A 160 -14.54 -20.45 -5.36
CA PHE A 160 -15.46 -21.33 -6.10
C PHE A 160 -16.79 -21.57 -5.38
N TRP A 161 -16.85 -21.29 -4.07
CA TRP A 161 -18.07 -21.32 -3.28
C TRP A 161 -18.64 -19.93 -3.00
N ALA A 162 -17.99 -18.87 -3.48
CA ALA A 162 -18.50 -17.51 -3.34
C ALA A 162 -19.66 -17.26 -4.32
N PRO A 163 -20.69 -16.50 -3.91
CA PRO A 163 -21.79 -16.19 -4.80
C PRO A 163 -21.33 -15.27 -5.94
N PRO A 164 -21.93 -15.35 -7.15
CA PRO A 164 -21.47 -14.59 -8.31
C PRO A 164 -21.39 -13.06 -8.12
N HIS A 165 -22.26 -12.49 -7.28
CA HIS A 165 -22.26 -11.05 -6.99
C HIS A 165 -21.08 -10.59 -6.13
N ALA A 166 -20.42 -11.51 -5.40
CA ALA A 166 -19.25 -11.24 -4.58
C ALA A 166 -17.93 -11.32 -5.36
N LEU A 167 -17.98 -11.75 -6.64
CA LEU A 167 -16.80 -11.85 -7.48
C LEU A 167 -16.36 -10.46 -8.01
N ALA A 168 -15.05 -10.23 -7.99
CA ALA A 168 -14.42 -9.07 -8.59
C ALA A 168 -14.58 -9.13 -10.11
N LEU A 169 -14.82 -7.97 -10.75
CA LEU A 169 -14.93 -7.94 -12.22
C LEU A 169 -13.61 -8.28 -12.87
N GLY A 170 -12.50 -7.74 -12.38
CA GLY A 170 -11.17 -8.01 -12.93
C GLY A 170 -10.69 -9.44 -12.72
N GLY A 171 -11.29 -10.19 -11.79
CA GLY A 171 -10.84 -11.53 -11.39
C GLY A 171 -11.74 -12.68 -11.81
N ASN A 172 -12.65 -12.48 -12.76
CA ASN A 172 -13.55 -13.54 -13.25
C ASN A 172 -13.42 -13.75 -14.76
N THR A 173 -12.18 -13.84 -15.23
CA THR A 173 -11.85 -13.92 -16.67
C THR A 173 -11.97 -15.32 -17.24
N GLY A 174 -11.98 -16.35 -16.38
CA GLY A 174 -11.95 -17.75 -16.79
C GLY A 174 -10.55 -18.29 -17.06
N ASN A 175 -9.51 -17.45 -16.96
CA ASN A 175 -8.12 -17.89 -16.98
C ASN A 175 -7.64 -18.14 -15.53
N PRO A 176 -7.35 -19.41 -15.14
CA PRO A 176 -6.99 -19.74 -13.76
C PRO A 176 -5.76 -19.00 -13.23
N LEU A 177 -4.74 -18.81 -14.06
CA LEU A 177 -3.48 -18.17 -13.64
C LEU A 177 -3.69 -16.67 -13.39
N TYR A 178 -4.45 -16.03 -14.27
CA TYR A 178 -4.78 -14.61 -14.12
C TYR A 178 -5.75 -14.36 -12.95
N ASP A 179 -6.78 -15.19 -12.82
CA ASP A 179 -7.76 -15.10 -11.74
C ASP A 179 -7.13 -15.42 -10.36
N PHE A 180 -6.10 -16.27 -10.30
CA PHE A 180 -5.28 -16.50 -9.10
C PHE A 180 -4.45 -15.26 -8.74
N TYR A 181 -3.82 -14.62 -9.73
CA TYR A 181 -2.99 -13.45 -9.55
C TYR A 181 -3.80 -12.23 -9.07
N ILE A 182 -4.86 -11.87 -9.78
CA ILE A 182 -5.73 -10.73 -9.43
C ILE A 182 -6.65 -11.05 -8.24
N GLY A 183 -7.14 -12.28 -8.14
CA GLY A 183 -8.08 -12.71 -7.12
C GLY A 183 -9.52 -12.65 -7.58
N ARG A 184 -10.27 -13.71 -7.27
CA ARG A 184 -11.66 -13.89 -7.73
C ARG A 184 -12.69 -13.20 -6.83
N GLU A 185 -12.54 -13.27 -5.52
CA GLU A 185 -13.47 -12.68 -4.53
C GLU A 185 -13.11 -11.22 -4.26
N LEU A 186 -14.11 -10.32 -4.23
CA LEU A 186 -13.90 -8.89 -4.00
C LEU A 186 -13.56 -8.60 -2.53
N ASN A 187 -14.31 -9.13 -1.57
CA ASN A 187 -14.11 -8.87 -0.15
C ASN A 187 -14.19 -10.17 0.66
N PRO A 188 -13.18 -11.05 0.59
CA PRO A 188 -13.21 -12.34 1.26
C PRO A 188 -13.23 -12.22 2.78
N ARG A 189 -14.24 -12.84 3.41
CA ARG A 189 -14.53 -12.71 4.85
C ARG A 189 -14.62 -14.02 5.62
N ILE A 190 -14.04 -14.06 6.83
CA ILE A 190 -14.30 -15.11 7.82
C ILE A 190 -15.16 -14.51 8.91
N GLY A 191 -16.48 -14.72 8.84
CA GLY A 191 -17.44 -13.97 9.68
C GLY A 191 -17.34 -12.46 9.41
N ASN A 192 -17.02 -11.68 10.43
CA ASN A 192 -16.83 -10.21 10.33
C ASN A 192 -15.38 -9.81 9.98
N PHE A 193 -14.47 -10.76 9.83
CA PHE A 193 -13.07 -10.52 9.52
C PHE A 193 -12.87 -10.42 8.01
N ASP A 194 -12.53 -9.23 7.52
CA ASP A 194 -12.27 -8.98 6.10
C ASP A 194 -10.78 -9.14 5.81
N LEU A 195 -10.41 -10.19 5.08
CA LEU A 195 -9.01 -10.58 4.88
C LEU A 195 -8.23 -9.54 4.07
N LYS A 196 -8.89 -8.95 3.07
CA LYS A 196 -8.27 -7.90 2.25
C LYS A 196 -8.00 -6.67 3.09
N TYR A 197 -9.04 -6.12 3.69
CA TYR A 197 -8.93 -4.92 4.51
C TYR A 197 -7.97 -5.11 5.70
N PHE A 198 -7.92 -6.32 6.26
CA PHE A 198 -6.94 -6.67 7.27
C PHE A 198 -5.50 -6.56 6.77
N CYS A 199 -5.17 -7.23 5.67
CA CYS A 199 -3.81 -7.28 5.11
C CYS A 199 -3.33 -5.90 4.65
N GLU A 200 -4.18 -5.13 3.97
CA GLU A 200 -3.87 -3.82 3.37
C GLU A 200 -3.25 -2.83 4.38
N LEU A 201 -3.76 -2.80 5.62
CA LEU A 201 -3.39 -1.78 6.60
C LEU A 201 -2.59 -2.28 7.79
N ARG A 202 -2.81 -3.52 8.24
CA ARG A 202 -2.34 -3.94 9.58
C ARG A 202 -1.00 -4.63 9.53
N PRO A 203 -0.91 -5.94 9.22
CA PRO A 203 0.35 -6.65 9.30
C PRO A 203 1.40 -6.06 8.33
N GLY A 204 0.96 -5.47 7.21
CA GLY A 204 1.81 -4.79 6.24
C GLY A 204 2.39 -3.46 6.75
N LEU A 205 1.57 -2.41 6.85
CA LEU A 205 2.06 -1.07 7.22
C LEU A 205 2.61 -0.99 8.64
N ILE A 206 1.99 -1.67 9.61
CA ILE A 206 2.53 -1.70 10.97
C ILE A 206 3.83 -2.52 10.98
N GLY A 207 3.89 -3.61 10.21
CA GLY A 207 5.10 -4.44 10.09
C GLY A 207 6.28 -3.66 9.53
N TRP A 208 6.04 -2.80 8.54
CA TRP A 208 7.04 -1.86 8.01
C TRP A 208 7.64 -0.98 9.11
N VAL A 209 6.81 -0.38 9.97
CA VAL A 209 7.28 0.44 11.10
C VAL A 209 8.13 -0.39 12.07
N VAL A 210 7.72 -1.61 12.39
CA VAL A 210 8.48 -2.49 13.31
C VAL A 210 9.82 -2.89 12.72
N ILE A 211 9.88 -3.22 11.44
CA ILE A 211 11.13 -3.54 10.74
C ILE A 211 12.07 -2.32 10.79
N ASN A 212 11.57 -1.12 10.47
CA ASN A 212 12.37 0.10 10.54
C ASN A 212 12.92 0.38 11.95
N LEU A 213 12.11 0.16 13.00
CA LEU A 213 12.58 0.26 14.37
C LEU A 213 13.69 -0.76 14.64
N GLY A 214 13.56 -1.99 14.15
CA GLY A 214 14.64 -2.99 14.19
C GLY A 214 15.94 -2.49 13.54
N MET A 215 15.84 -1.82 12.39
CA MET A 215 17.02 -1.22 11.73
C MET A 215 17.64 -0.09 12.55
N LEU A 216 16.81 0.76 13.15
CA LEU A 216 17.28 1.81 14.06
C LEU A 216 18.00 1.20 15.26
N MET A 217 17.42 0.19 15.89
CA MET A 217 18.03 -0.51 17.02
C MET A 217 19.33 -1.19 16.62
N LYS A 218 19.39 -1.78 15.41
CA LYS A 218 20.63 -2.35 14.88
C LYS A 218 21.72 -1.31 14.68
N GLU A 219 21.37 -0.12 14.18
CA GLU A 219 22.34 0.98 14.07
C GLU A 219 22.86 1.41 15.45
N VAL A 220 21.98 1.48 16.45
CA VAL A 220 22.35 1.79 17.85
C VAL A 220 23.28 0.72 18.43
N GLU A 221 23.02 -0.56 18.20
CA GLU A 221 23.89 -1.66 18.65
C GLU A 221 25.30 -1.55 18.04
N LEU A 222 25.38 -1.20 16.75
CA LEU A 222 26.66 -1.10 16.03
C LEU A 222 27.45 0.18 16.37
N ARG A 223 26.76 1.27 16.73
CA ARG A 223 27.37 2.62 16.78
C ARG A 223 27.13 3.39 18.08
N GLY A 224 26.39 2.82 19.03
CA GLY A 224 26.05 3.42 20.32
C GLY A 224 24.95 4.49 20.30
N SER A 225 24.57 5.02 19.13
CA SER A 225 23.49 6.01 18.98
C SER A 225 22.91 6.02 17.56
N PRO A 226 21.64 6.43 17.38
CA PRO A 226 21.03 6.49 16.06
C PRO A 226 21.52 7.75 15.31
N SER A 227 21.79 7.60 14.02
CA SER A 227 22.20 8.72 13.17
C SER A 227 21.01 9.65 12.86
N LEU A 228 21.28 10.92 12.56
CA LEU A 228 20.24 11.85 12.14
C LEU A 228 19.49 11.35 10.89
N ALA A 229 20.20 10.71 9.96
CA ALA A 229 19.62 10.10 8.77
C ALA A 229 18.60 9.01 9.13
N MET A 230 18.95 8.11 10.04
CA MET A 230 18.09 7.01 10.49
C MET A 230 16.85 7.54 11.20
N ILE A 231 17.01 8.53 12.09
CA ILE A 231 15.89 9.17 12.79
C ILE A 231 14.94 9.81 11.78
N MET A 232 15.45 10.54 10.79
CA MET A 232 14.62 11.18 9.76
C MET A 232 13.80 10.16 8.97
N VAL A 233 14.43 9.10 8.44
CA VAL A 233 13.74 8.04 7.68
C VAL A 233 12.64 7.40 8.54
N ASN A 234 12.98 6.96 9.75
CA ASN A 234 12.02 6.33 10.66
C ASN A 234 10.86 7.27 11.00
N SER A 235 11.15 8.54 11.29
CA SER A 235 10.14 9.53 11.68
C SER A 235 9.19 9.85 10.52
N PHE A 236 9.72 10.02 9.30
CA PHE A 236 8.88 10.32 8.14
C PHE A 236 7.95 9.15 7.78
N GLN A 237 8.50 7.93 7.78
CA GLN A 237 7.75 6.73 7.45
C GLN A 237 6.74 6.37 8.55
N LEU A 238 7.09 6.56 9.83
CA LEU A 238 6.15 6.43 10.95
C LEU A 238 5.02 7.45 10.85
N LEU A 239 5.30 8.71 10.50
CA LEU A 239 4.27 9.73 10.30
C LEU A 239 3.30 9.30 9.18
N TYR A 240 3.82 8.79 8.07
CA TYR A 240 3.01 8.33 6.94
C TYR A 240 2.08 7.17 7.33
N VAL A 241 2.61 6.13 7.98
CA VAL A 241 1.81 4.98 8.46
C VAL A 241 0.78 5.42 9.49
N THR A 242 1.19 6.28 10.43
CA THR A 242 0.28 6.85 11.44
C THR A 242 -0.87 7.61 10.79
N ASP A 243 -0.57 8.43 9.79
CA ASP A 243 -1.55 9.22 9.05
C ASP A 243 -2.51 8.34 8.23
N ALA A 244 -2.02 7.24 7.64
CA ALA A 244 -2.84 6.24 6.96
C ALA A 244 -3.81 5.55 7.94
N LEU A 245 -3.33 5.11 9.11
CA LEU A 245 -4.14 4.43 10.12
C LEU A 245 -5.10 5.38 10.85
N TRP A 246 -4.72 6.64 11.05
CA TRP A 246 -5.61 7.66 11.61
C TRP A 246 -6.77 7.98 10.66
N ASN A 247 -6.52 7.89 9.35
CA ASN A 247 -7.50 8.12 8.30
C ASN A 247 -7.97 6.81 7.64
N GLU A 248 -7.97 5.72 8.40
CA GLU A 248 -8.26 4.35 7.96
C GLU A 248 -9.61 4.25 7.20
N GLU A 249 -10.63 5.02 7.57
CA GLU A 249 -11.92 5.06 6.87
C GLU A 249 -11.80 5.47 5.38
N ALA A 250 -10.81 6.30 5.03
CA ALA A 250 -10.60 6.71 3.63
C ALA A 250 -10.23 5.53 2.72
N VAL A 251 -9.62 4.48 3.29
CA VAL A 251 -9.18 3.28 2.58
C VAL A 251 -10.36 2.49 2.03
N LEU A 252 -11.52 2.54 2.69
CA LEU A 252 -12.76 1.89 2.24
C LEU A 252 -13.29 2.42 0.89
N THR A 253 -12.70 3.50 0.37
CA THR A 253 -13.05 4.11 -0.92
C THR A 253 -11.97 3.94 -1.99
N THR A 254 -10.88 3.24 -1.67
CA THR A 254 -9.75 2.99 -2.58
C THR A 254 -10.08 1.91 -3.60
N MET A 255 -9.37 1.94 -4.74
CA MET A 255 -9.52 0.97 -5.82
C MET A 255 -9.33 -0.48 -5.36
N ASP A 256 -8.37 -0.69 -4.46
CA ASP A 256 -7.98 -2.01 -3.96
C ASP A 256 -9.15 -2.68 -3.19
N ILE A 257 -9.87 -1.91 -2.37
CA ILE A 257 -11.07 -2.38 -1.65
C ILE A 257 -12.30 -2.53 -2.56
N VAL A 258 -12.53 -1.58 -3.46
CA VAL A 258 -13.85 -1.46 -4.14
C VAL A 258 -13.92 -2.10 -5.52
N HIS A 259 -12.78 -2.36 -6.16
CA HIS A 259 -12.72 -2.83 -7.55
C HIS A 259 -11.86 -4.09 -7.73
N ASP A 260 -10.67 -4.11 -7.15
CA ASP A 260 -9.70 -5.19 -7.39
C ASP A 260 -10.06 -6.43 -6.57
N GLY A 261 -9.73 -7.63 -7.06
CA GLY A 261 -9.93 -8.87 -6.29
C GLY A 261 -8.86 -9.04 -5.22
N PHE A 262 -9.06 -9.96 -4.26
CA PHE A 262 -7.99 -10.32 -3.32
C PHE A 262 -7.31 -11.62 -3.75
N GLY A 263 -6.23 -11.48 -4.53
CA GLY A 263 -5.40 -12.59 -5.03
C GLY A 263 -3.93 -12.40 -4.66
N PHE A 264 -3.05 -13.15 -5.30
CA PHE A 264 -1.61 -13.09 -5.01
C PHE A 264 -1.04 -11.67 -5.10
N MET A 265 -1.49 -10.86 -6.06
CA MET A 265 -0.99 -9.50 -6.23
C MET A 265 -1.12 -8.66 -4.96
N LEU A 266 -2.32 -8.62 -4.37
CA LEU A 266 -2.57 -7.84 -3.15
C LEU A 266 -2.02 -8.54 -1.91
N THR A 267 -2.16 -9.87 -1.78
CA THR A 267 -1.61 -10.57 -0.60
C THR A 267 -0.10 -10.39 -0.49
N PHE A 268 0.63 -10.54 -1.60
CA PHE A 268 2.06 -10.33 -1.65
C PHE A 268 2.43 -8.85 -1.56
N GLY A 269 1.65 -7.96 -2.19
CA GLY A 269 1.81 -6.51 -2.06
C GLY A 269 1.81 -6.07 -0.59
N ASP A 270 0.80 -6.51 0.16
CA ASP A 270 0.59 -6.14 1.54
C ASP A 270 1.61 -6.76 2.51
N LEU A 271 1.86 -8.07 2.38
CA LEU A 271 2.63 -8.83 3.36
C LEU A 271 4.12 -8.93 3.01
N GLY A 272 4.46 -8.96 1.72
CA GLY A 272 5.82 -9.21 1.22
C GLY A 272 6.49 -7.99 0.62
N TRP A 273 5.76 -7.16 -0.12
CA TRP A 273 6.34 -6.01 -0.80
C TRP A 273 6.49 -4.80 0.13
N VAL A 274 5.40 -4.34 0.73
CA VAL A 274 5.39 -3.12 1.56
C VAL A 274 6.40 -3.20 2.72
N PRO A 275 6.40 -4.22 3.60
CA PRO A 275 7.26 -4.21 4.78
C PRO A 275 8.74 -4.32 4.46
N PHE A 276 9.08 -4.98 3.35
CA PHE A 276 10.44 -5.36 3.02
C PHE A 276 11.08 -4.50 1.93
N THR A 277 10.31 -3.65 1.25
CA THR A 277 10.85 -2.72 0.22
C THR A 277 10.66 -1.24 0.57
N TYR A 278 9.64 -0.87 1.35
CA TYR A 278 9.40 0.55 1.66
C TYR A 278 10.37 1.09 2.71
N GLY A 279 10.99 0.19 3.49
CA GLY A 279 12.03 0.50 4.48
C GLY A 279 13.47 0.33 3.99
N LEU A 280 13.72 0.17 2.67
CA LEU A 280 15.07 -0.05 2.14
C LEU A 280 16.07 1.03 2.55
N GLN A 281 15.61 2.26 2.74
CA GLN A 281 16.42 3.37 3.23
C GLN A 281 16.99 3.08 4.63
N ALA A 282 16.16 2.55 5.54
CA ALA A 282 16.59 2.18 6.88
C ALA A 282 17.55 0.98 6.84
N ILE A 283 17.25 -0.05 6.03
CA ILE A 283 18.14 -1.22 5.85
C ILE A 283 19.50 -0.77 5.31
N PHE A 284 19.52 0.11 4.30
CA PHE A 284 20.74 0.66 3.71
C PHE A 284 21.57 1.45 4.74
N LEU A 285 20.94 2.31 5.55
CA LEU A 285 21.65 3.14 6.53
C LEU A 285 22.36 2.32 7.62
N VAL A 286 21.88 1.10 7.92
CA VAL A 286 22.58 0.20 8.85
C VAL A 286 23.99 -0.13 8.36
N MET A 287 24.17 -0.40 7.06
CA MET A 287 25.46 -0.76 6.47
C MET A 287 26.24 0.44 5.91
N HIS A 288 25.53 1.47 5.45
CA HIS A 288 26.09 2.63 4.77
C HIS A 288 25.77 3.93 5.53
N PRO A 289 26.45 4.18 6.67
CA PRO A 289 26.15 5.33 7.51
C PRO A 289 26.35 6.64 6.75
N GLN A 290 25.37 7.54 6.85
CA GLN A 290 25.39 8.84 6.18
C GLN A 290 25.46 9.97 7.19
N HIS A 291 26.38 10.91 6.97
CA HIS A 291 26.44 12.14 7.74
C HIS A 291 25.69 13.26 7.02
N ILE A 292 24.65 13.79 7.66
CA ILE A 292 23.82 14.87 7.12
C ILE A 292 24.08 16.14 7.93
N SER A 293 24.44 17.23 7.24
CA SER A 293 24.55 18.53 7.89
C SER A 293 23.16 19.06 8.29
N PRO A 294 23.04 19.85 9.37
CA PRO A 294 21.75 20.40 9.82
C PRO A 294 20.98 21.14 8.73
N LEU A 295 21.68 21.86 7.83
CA LEU A 295 21.06 22.56 6.71
C LEU A 295 20.41 21.58 5.71
N LYS A 296 21.10 20.50 5.35
CA LYS A 296 20.55 19.45 4.48
C LYS A 296 19.36 18.78 5.15
N ALA A 297 19.46 18.48 6.45
CA ALA A 297 18.36 17.91 7.22
C ALA A 297 17.13 18.82 7.22
N ALA A 298 17.31 20.12 7.47
CA ALA A 298 16.23 21.10 7.43
C ALA A 298 15.55 21.20 6.05
N ALA A 299 16.32 21.17 4.97
CA ALA A 299 15.78 21.17 3.61
C ALA A 299 14.94 19.90 3.33
N ILE A 300 15.44 18.73 3.72
CA ILE A 300 14.72 17.45 3.56
C ILE A 300 13.44 17.42 4.42
N ILE A 301 13.50 17.87 5.68
CA ILE A 301 12.32 18.00 6.55
C ILE A 301 11.28 18.93 5.92
N THR A 302 11.73 20.05 5.35
CA THR A 302 10.85 21.00 4.67
C THR A 302 10.19 20.35 3.46
N LEU A 303 10.94 19.62 2.64
CA LEU A 303 10.39 18.88 1.50
C LEU A 303 9.33 17.86 1.94
N ASN A 304 9.62 17.05 2.97
CA ASN A 304 8.67 16.10 3.52
C ASN A 304 7.41 16.80 4.06
N GLY A 305 7.58 17.91 4.79
CA GLY A 305 6.48 18.70 5.33
C GLY A 305 5.59 19.32 4.25
N VAL A 306 6.18 19.85 3.18
CA VAL A 306 5.44 20.36 2.01
C VAL A 306 4.69 19.23 1.31
N GLY A 307 5.35 18.09 1.05
CA GLY A 307 4.73 16.92 0.45
C GLY A 307 3.53 16.42 1.27
N TYR A 308 3.72 16.27 2.59
CA TYR A 308 2.67 15.89 3.52
C TYR A 308 1.51 16.89 3.54
N TYR A 309 1.80 18.19 3.55
CA TYR A 309 0.78 19.24 3.51
C TYR A 309 -0.09 19.14 2.24
N ILE A 310 0.53 19.00 1.06
CA ILE A 310 -0.18 18.84 -0.21
C ILE A 310 -1.02 17.56 -0.18
N PHE A 311 -0.42 16.43 0.21
CA PHE A 311 -1.08 15.13 0.29
C PHE A 311 -2.32 15.17 1.20
N ARG A 312 -2.15 15.63 2.44
CA ARG A 312 -3.19 15.63 3.46
C ARG A 312 -4.26 16.66 3.17
N LYS A 313 -3.90 17.89 2.79
CA LYS A 313 -4.90 18.95 2.51
C LYS A 313 -5.75 18.65 1.29
N SER A 314 -5.17 18.11 0.22
CA SER A 314 -5.93 17.73 -0.98
C SER A 314 -6.90 16.58 -0.69
N ASN A 315 -6.48 15.55 0.06
CA ASN A 315 -7.35 14.46 0.49
C ASN A 315 -8.46 14.94 1.45
N SER A 316 -8.14 15.77 2.45
CA SER A 316 -9.14 16.35 3.35
C SER A 316 -10.16 17.21 2.59
N GLN A 317 -9.74 17.97 1.57
CA GLN A 317 -10.64 18.75 0.72
C GLN A 317 -11.61 17.83 -0.04
N LYS A 318 -11.12 16.77 -0.68
CA LYS A 318 -11.95 15.76 -1.36
C LYS A 318 -12.91 15.05 -0.40
N ASN A 319 -12.42 14.62 0.76
CA ASN A 319 -13.20 13.87 1.74
C ASN A 319 -14.31 14.74 2.34
N GLN A 320 -14.00 15.97 2.72
CA GLN A 320 -15.00 16.91 3.21
C GLN A 320 -16.06 17.19 2.14
N PHE A 321 -15.67 17.42 0.90
CA PHE A 321 -16.60 17.65 -0.20
C PHE A 321 -17.52 16.45 -0.45
N ARG A 322 -16.99 15.22 -0.39
CA ARG A 322 -17.81 14.01 -0.55
C ARG A 322 -18.76 13.78 0.62
N ARG A 323 -18.38 14.19 1.83
CA ARG A 323 -19.19 14.04 3.05
C ARG A 323 -20.29 15.10 3.13
N ASP A 324 -19.92 16.36 2.95
CA ASP A 324 -20.81 17.51 3.00
C ASP A 324 -20.30 18.62 2.07
N PRO A 325 -20.86 18.75 0.85
CA PRO A 325 -20.52 19.79 -0.10
C PRO A 325 -20.89 21.21 0.37
N THR A 326 -21.77 21.36 1.37
CA THR A 326 -22.25 22.66 1.85
C THR A 326 -21.36 23.26 2.95
N HIS A 327 -20.41 22.47 3.45
CA HIS A 327 -19.50 22.91 4.50
C HIS A 327 -18.66 24.14 4.05
N PRO A 328 -18.49 25.16 4.91
CA PRO A 328 -17.83 26.43 4.52
C PRO A 328 -16.44 26.29 3.90
N SER A 329 -15.68 25.25 4.28
CA SER A 329 -14.33 25.00 3.74
C SER A 329 -14.29 24.52 2.29
N VAL A 330 -15.42 24.06 1.74
CA VAL A 330 -15.53 23.53 0.36
C VAL A 330 -16.68 24.13 -0.43
N ALA A 331 -17.64 24.80 0.22
CA ALA A 331 -18.83 25.36 -0.43
C ALA A 331 -18.53 26.39 -1.52
N ARG A 332 -17.40 27.10 -1.42
CA ARG A 332 -16.95 28.10 -2.41
C ARG A 332 -16.16 27.49 -3.58
N LEU A 333 -15.90 26.18 -3.56
CA LEU A 333 -15.16 25.51 -4.63
C LEU A 333 -16.04 25.34 -5.86
N GLU A 334 -15.50 25.71 -7.02
CA GLU A 334 -16.09 25.40 -8.31
C GLU A 334 -16.15 23.89 -8.54
N THR A 335 -17.24 23.46 -9.18
CA THR A 335 -17.50 22.06 -9.50
C THR A 335 -18.16 21.90 -10.85
N ILE A 336 -18.01 20.71 -11.45
CA ILE A 336 -18.74 20.27 -12.64
C ILE A 336 -19.80 19.25 -12.20
N ALA A 337 -21.06 19.45 -12.61
CA ALA A 337 -22.11 18.47 -12.41
C ALA A 337 -21.95 17.28 -13.37
N THR A 338 -22.22 16.06 -12.89
CA THR A 338 -22.15 14.85 -13.71
C THR A 338 -23.54 14.25 -13.92
N SER A 339 -23.69 13.45 -14.98
CA SER A 339 -24.91 12.68 -15.27
C SER A 339 -25.28 11.67 -14.17
N THR A 340 -24.32 11.30 -13.32
CA THR A 340 -24.53 10.37 -12.20
C THR A 340 -25.09 11.06 -10.95
N GLY A 341 -25.46 12.34 -11.02
CA GLY A 341 -25.89 13.15 -9.88
C GLY A 341 -24.76 13.52 -8.91
N LYS A 342 -23.50 13.20 -9.25
CA LYS A 342 -22.32 13.59 -8.45
C LYS A 342 -21.72 14.87 -9.03
N ARG A 343 -20.77 15.46 -8.31
CA ARG A 343 -20.05 16.66 -8.73
C ARG A 343 -18.54 16.42 -8.67
N LEU A 344 -17.80 16.99 -9.61
CA LEU A 344 -16.34 16.95 -9.68
C LEU A 344 -15.78 18.29 -9.20
N LEU A 345 -14.80 18.29 -8.29
CA LEU A 345 -14.10 19.49 -7.87
C LEU A 345 -13.16 19.96 -8.98
N VAL A 346 -13.21 21.25 -9.33
CA VAL A 346 -12.37 21.83 -10.41
C VAL A 346 -11.60 23.07 -9.97
N SER A 347 -11.51 23.30 -8.67
CA SER A 347 -10.81 24.41 -8.02
C SER A 347 -10.12 23.93 -6.75
N GLY A 348 -9.33 24.79 -6.11
CA GLY A 348 -8.47 24.40 -5.00
C GLY A 348 -7.36 23.46 -5.48
N TRP A 349 -7.02 22.42 -4.71
CA TRP A 349 -5.97 21.47 -5.08
C TRP A 349 -6.32 20.70 -6.35
N TRP A 350 -7.59 20.31 -6.48
CA TRP A 350 -8.13 19.56 -7.62
C TRP A 350 -8.37 20.43 -8.86
N GLY A 351 -8.19 21.75 -8.75
CA GLY A 351 -8.14 22.66 -9.89
C GLY A 351 -6.72 22.96 -10.38
N PHE A 352 -5.70 22.66 -9.56
CA PHE A 352 -4.30 22.91 -9.89
C PHE A 352 -3.72 21.76 -10.73
N VAL A 353 -3.91 20.53 -10.27
CA VAL A 353 -3.62 19.29 -10.98
C VAL A 353 -4.72 18.27 -10.65
N ARG A 354 -4.89 17.24 -11.47
CA ARG A 354 -5.96 16.24 -11.24
C ARG A 354 -5.67 15.31 -10.06
N HIS A 355 -4.40 15.07 -9.75
CA HIS A 355 -3.94 14.20 -8.65
C HIS A 355 -2.93 14.91 -7.73
N PRO A 356 -3.34 15.97 -7.01
CA PRO A 356 -2.46 16.71 -6.12
C PRO A 356 -1.97 15.85 -4.96
N ASN A 357 -2.77 14.88 -4.52
CA ASN A 357 -2.38 13.91 -3.52
C ASN A 357 -1.17 13.08 -3.98
N TYR A 358 -1.13 12.64 -5.24
CA TYR A 358 0.01 11.88 -5.78
C TYR A 358 1.27 12.74 -5.84
N LEU A 359 1.14 14.01 -6.22
CA LEU A 359 2.27 14.96 -6.20
C LEU A 359 2.88 15.09 -4.78
N GLY A 360 2.03 15.25 -3.76
CA GLY A 360 2.48 15.30 -2.36
C GLY A 360 3.15 14.00 -1.90
N ASP A 361 2.61 12.87 -2.33
CA ASP A 361 3.13 11.53 -2.02
C ASP A 361 4.53 11.31 -2.62
N MET A 362 4.73 11.71 -3.87
CA MET A 362 6.03 11.62 -4.55
C MET A 362 7.08 12.52 -3.91
N ALA A 363 6.68 13.71 -3.44
CA ALA A 363 7.58 14.61 -2.70
C ALA A 363 8.03 14.00 -1.37
N MET A 364 7.12 13.34 -0.64
CA MET A 364 7.47 12.58 0.57
C MET A 364 8.39 11.40 0.24
N ALA A 365 8.05 10.60 -0.77
CA ALA A 365 8.87 9.47 -1.22
C ALA A 365 10.33 9.91 -1.50
N LEU A 366 10.51 11.01 -2.22
CA LEU A 366 11.84 11.59 -2.45
C LEU A 366 12.53 12.00 -1.14
N ALA A 367 11.81 12.69 -0.25
CA ALA A 367 12.34 13.11 1.04
C ALA A 367 12.76 11.94 1.94
N TRP A 368 12.18 10.75 1.78
CA TRP A 368 12.58 9.55 2.54
C TRP A 368 13.91 8.98 2.05
N SER A 369 14.25 9.13 0.77
CA SER A 369 15.49 8.61 0.18
C SER A 369 16.68 9.57 0.28
N LEU A 370 16.43 10.90 0.33
CA LEU A 370 17.49 11.90 0.43
C LEU A 370 18.44 11.75 1.65
N PRO A 371 18.00 11.28 2.84
CA PRO A 371 18.88 10.99 3.95
C PRO A 371 19.97 9.96 3.65
N CYS A 372 19.76 9.09 2.65
CA CYS A 372 20.73 8.08 2.24
C CYS A 372 21.86 8.64 1.35
N GLY A 373 21.88 9.95 1.07
CA GLY A 373 22.88 10.58 0.22
C GLY A 373 22.69 10.23 -1.26
N PHE A 374 23.70 10.47 -2.09
CA PHE A 374 23.64 10.30 -3.55
C PHE A 374 24.67 9.32 -4.10
N SER A 375 25.36 8.59 -3.21
CA SER A 375 26.41 7.64 -3.60
C SER A 375 25.86 6.36 -4.23
N HIS A 376 24.63 5.96 -3.87
CA HIS A 376 24.02 4.73 -4.33
C HIS A 376 22.61 4.99 -4.85
N LEU A 377 22.24 4.30 -5.93
CA LEU A 377 20.90 4.38 -6.51
C LEU A 377 19.86 3.56 -5.71
N LEU A 378 20.31 2.55 -4.97
CA LEU A 378 19.46 1.57 -4.29
C LEU A 378 18.39 2.20 -3.37
N PRO A 379 18.69 3.19 -2.50
CA PRO A 379 17.68 3.84 -1.66
C PRO A 379 16.62 4.62 -2.45
N TYR A 380 16.90 4.98 -3.72
CA TYR A 380 15.98 5.68 -4.62
C TYR A 380 15.08 4.71 -5.41
N PHE A 381 15.29 3.39 -5.29
CA PHE A 381 14.40 2.38 -5.86
C PHE A 381 12.94 2.66 -5.49
N TYR A 382 12.67 2.96 -4.22
CA TYR A 382 11.33 3.28 -3.75
C TYR A 382 10.70 4.44 -4.53
N VAL A 383 11.42 5.55 -4.71
CA VAL A 383 10.92 6.74 -5.43
C VAL A 383 10.61 6.39 -6.89
N ILE A 384 11.49 5.63 -7.54
CA ILE A 384 11.33 5.21 -8.94
C ILE A 384 10.11 4.29 -9.09
N TYR A 385 10.06 3.23 -8.27
CA TYR A 385 8.95 2.29 -8.23
C TYR A 385 7.62 3.01 -7.96
N PHE A 386 7.58 3.85 -6.94
CA PHE A 386 6.37 4.54 -6.50
C PHE A 386 5.89 5.55 -7.56
N THR A 387 6.82 6.19 -8.28
CA THR A 387 6.50 7.04 -9.43
C THR A 387 5.81 6.25 -10.54
N ILE A 388 6.36 5.10 -10.92
CA ILE A 388 5.77 4.22 -11.94
C ILE A 388 4.38 3.74 -11.48
N LEU A 389 4.26 3.32 -10.21
CA LEU A 389 3.01 2.89 -9.61
C LEU A 389 1.93 3.99 -9.68
N LEU A 390 2.26 5.23 -9.29
CA LEU A 390 1.31 6.33 -9.27
C LEU A 390 0.91 6.78 -10.67
N ILE A 391 1.82 6.79 -11.64
CA ILE A 391 1.49 7.06 -13.06
C ILE A 391 0.54 5.98 -13.60
N HIS A 392 0.84 4.70 -13.33
CA HIS A 392 -0.04 3.60 -13.72
C HIS A 392 -1.42 3.70 -13.05
N ARG A 393 -1.45 4.02 -11.75
CA ARG A 393 -2.68 4.19 -10.96
C ARG A 393 -3.52 5.36 -11.46
N GLU A 394 -2.89 6.48 -11.77
CA GLU A 394 -3.53 7.65 -12.37
C GLU A 394 -4.16 7.30 -13.73
N ALA A 395 -3.43 6.62 -14.60
CA ALA A 395 -3.96 6.20 -15.90
C ALA A 395 -5.17 5.25 -15.77
N ARG A 396 -5.19 4.37 -14.77
CA ARG A 396 -6.37 3.53 -14.46
C ARG A 396 -7.54 4.38 -13.99
N ASP A 397 -7.32 5.31 -13.05
CA ASP A 397 -8.37 6.19 -12.52
C ASP A 397 -8.96 7.08 -13.62
N GLU A 398 -8.14 7.61 -14.53
CA GLU A 398 -8.58 8.37 -15.71
C GLU A 398 -9.52 7.57 -16.60
N ARG A 399 -9.18 6.30 -16.92
CA ARG A 399 -10.05 5.43 -17.73
C ARG A 399 -11.38 5.18 -17.03
N GLN A 400 -11.35 4.91 -15.73
CA GLN A 400 -12.55 4.66 -14.94
C GLN A 400 -13.43 5.91 -14.82
N CYS A 401 -12.84 7.07 -14.55
CA CYS A 401 -13.55 8.33 -14.45
C CYS A 401 -14.12 8.79 -15.79
N ARG A 402 -13.41 8.57 -16.90
CA ARG A 402 -13.94 8.80 -18.24
C ARG A 402 -15.12 7.90 -18.57
N GLY A 403 -15.01 6.59 -18.29
CA GLY A 403 -16.11 5.65 -18.49
C GLY A 403 -17.34 5.97 -17.64
N LYS A 404 -17.13 6.50 -16.43
CA LYS A 404 -18.20 6.83 -15.48
C LYS A 404 -18.88 8.18 -15.72
N TYR A 405 -18.11 9.22 -16.05
CA TYR A 405 -18.59 10.60 -16.11
C TYR A 405 -18.66 11.18 -17.54
N GLY A 406 -18.07 10.50 -18.53
CA GLY A 406 -18.17 10.88 -19.94
C GLY A 406 -17.76 12.32 -20.21
N LEU A 407 -18.64 13.09 -20.87
CA LEU A 407 -18.40 14.49 -21.25
C LEU A 407 -18.06 15.41 -20.07
N ALA A 408 -18.57 15.13 -18.87
CA ALA A 408 -18.22 15.89 -17.67
C ALA A 408 -16.74 15.70 -17.30
N TRP A 409 -16.20 14.49 -17.51
CA TRP A 409 -14.77 14.22 -17.36
C TRP A 409 -13.95 14.93 -18.41
N ASP A 410 -14.35 14.86 -19.68
CA ASP A 410 -13.63 15.55 -20.76
C ASP A 410 -13.59 17.08 -20.52
N THR A 411 -14.65 17.65 -19.96
CA THR A 411 -14.69 19.06 -19.54
C THR A 411 -13.75 19.34 -18.37
N TYR A 412 -13.69 18.44 -17.39
CA TYR A 412 -12.74 18.53 -16.27
C TYR A 412 -11.29 18.52 -16.77
N CYS A 413 -10.94 17.59 -17.65
CA CYS A 413 -9.60 17.47 -18.23
C CYS A 413 -9.19 18.72 -19.04
N ARG A 414 -10.13 19.42 -19.67
CA ARG A 414 -9.83 20.70 -20.35
C ARG A 414 -9.53 21.84 -19.38
N ARG A 415 -10.20 21.86 -18.22
CA ARG A 415 -9.98 22.87 -17.18
C ARG A 415 -8.73 22.60 -16.36
N VAL A 416 -8.43 21.33 -16.11
CA VAL A 416 -7.29 20.88 -15.30
C VAL A 416 -6.45 19.93 -16.16
N PRO A 417 -5.63 20.48 -17.08
CA PRO A 417 -4.92 19.66 -18.07
C PRO A 417 -3.86 18.75 -17.46
N TYR A 418 -3.21 19.21 -16.39
CA TYR A 418 -2.11 18.49 -15.74
C TYR A 418 -2.63 17.38 -14.83
N ARG A 419 -2.03 16.20 -14.95
CA ARG A 419 -2.40 15.00 -14.21
C ARG A 419 -1.77 15.02 -12.82
N ILE A 420 -0.45 15.12 -12.74
CA ILE A 420 0.31 15.05 -11.48
C ILE A 420 1.30 16.21 -11.39
N PHE A 421 2.09 16.44 -12.44
CA PHE A 421 3.15 17.43 -12.44
C PHE A 421 2.69 18.69 -13.17
N PRO A 422 2.49 19.81 -12.44
CA PRO A 422 2.01 21.03 -13.06
C PRO A 422 2.98 21.48 -14.16
N TYR A 423 2.44 21.84 -15.32
CA TYR A 423 3.20 22.29 -16.50
C TYR A 423 4.09 21.22 -17.17
N ILE A 424 4.03 19.95 -16.75
CA ILE A 424 4.85 18.86 -17.29
C ILE A 424 3.99 17.67 -17.74
N TYR A 425 3.13 17.15 -16.85
CA TYR A 425 2.32 15.95 -17.04
C TYR A 425 1.00 16.06 -16.30
#